data_AF-A0A528X8B4-F1
#
_entry.id   AF-A0A528X8B4-F1
#
_cell.length_a   1.000
_cell.length_b   1.000
_cell.length_c   1.000
_cell.angle_alpha   90.00
_cell.angle_beta   90.00
_cell.angle_gamma   90.00
#
_symmetry.space_group_name_H-M   'P 1'
#
loop_
_entity.id
_entity.type
_entity.pdbx_description
1 polymer ?
#
loop_
_entity_poly.entity_id
_entity_poly.type
_entity_poly.pdbx_seq_one_letter_code
_entity_poly.pdbx_strand_id
1 'polypeptide(L)' 'MLRVQKVKVDDIYVPTARRKTLHPETVRHLAEDILENGMKTPIQVRHDGKRHVLVEGLHRLEAAK' A
#
# COMPACT_ATOMS: atom_id res chain seq x y z
N MET A 1 3.86 17.93 7.62
CA MET A 1 3.81 18.06 6.14
C MET A 1 3.83 16.66 5.55
N LEU A 2 2.94 16.34 4.61
CA LEU A 2 2.96 15.06 3.88
C LEU A 2 4.05 15.12 2.80
N ARG A 3 4.90 14.10 2.72
CA ARG A 3 5.97 14.01 1.70
C ARG A 3 5.92 12.64 1.04
N VAL A 4 5.95 12.64 -0.29
CA VAL A 4 6.07 11.40 -1.07
C VAL A 4 7.52 10.94 -1.01
N GLN A 5 7.74 9.70 -0.61
CA GLN A 5 9.05 9.05 -0.56
C GLN A 5 8.93 7.59 -1.01
N LYS A 6 10.02 7.04 -1.55
CA LYS A 6 10.10 5.62 -1.89
C LYS A 6 10.36 4.83 -0.62
N VAL A 7 9.42 3.96 -0.25
CA VAL A 7 9.52 3.04 0.90
C VAL A 7 9.52 1.62 0.36
N LYS A 8 10.33 0.73 0.93
CA LYS A 8 10.30 -0.70 0.59
C LYS A 8 8.97 -1.29 1.08
N VAL A 9 8.28 -2.04 0.22
CA VAL A 9 7.01 -2.71 0.57
C VAL A 9 7.18 -3.63 1.79
N ASP A 10 8.34 -4.27 1.92
CA ASP A 10 8.69 -5.16 3.02
C ASP A 10 8.77 -4.46 4.40
N ASP A 11 9.07 -3.15 4.42
CA ASP A 11 9.15 -2.37 5.66
C ASP A 11 7.76 -1.92 6.16
N ILE A 12 6.72 -2.14 5.35
CA ILE A 12 5.35 -1.68 5.63
C ILE A 12 4.59 -2.74 6.43
N TYR A 13 4.36 -2.44 7.70
CA TYR A 13 3.52 -3.22 8.57
C TYR A 13 2.04 -2.96 8.28
N VAL A 14 1.33 -4.02 7.88
CA VAL A 14 -0.12 -4.02 7.68
C VAL A 14 -0.82 -4.55 8.95
N PRO A 15 -1.62 -3.73 9.65
CA PRO A 15 -2.38 -4.19 10.81
C PRO A 15 -3.37 -5.31 10.45
N THR A 16 -3.42 -6.36 11.27
CA THR A 16 -4.28 -7.54 11.05
C THR A 16 -5.76 -7.19 10.89
N ALA A 17 -6.24 -6.14 11.57
CA ALA A 17 -7.62 -5.65 11.45
C ALA A 17 -7.97 -5.22 10.01
N ARG A 18 -7.02 -4.63 9.28
CA ARG A 18 -7.23 -4.17 7.90
C ARG A 18 -7.12 -5.28 6.88
N ARG A 19 -6.37 -6.35 7.16
CA ARG A 19 -6.26 -7.50 6.25
C ARG A 19 -7.62 -8.14 5.93
N LYS A 20 -8.60 -8.02 6.84
CA LYS A 20 -9.97 -8.52 6.64
C LYS A 20 -10.77 -7.76 5.58
N THR A 21 -10.38 -6.52 5.25
CA THR A 21 -11.08 -5.69 4.25
C THR A 21 -10.46 -5.80 2.86
N LEU A 22 -9.57 -6.78 2.65
CA LEU A 22 -8.89 -6.99 1.39
C LEU A 22 -9.81 -7.68 0.39
N HIS A 23 -10.06 -7.03 -0.74
CA HIS A 23 -10.81 -7.59 -1.86
C HIS A 23 -9.83 -8.04 -2.95
N PRO A 24 -9.63 -9.35 -3.16
CA PRO A 24 -8.61 -9.86 -4.07
C PRO A 24 -8.87 -9.47 -5.53
N GLU A 25 -10.14 -9.37 -5.94
CA GLU A 25 -10.51 -8.95 -7.30
C GLU A 25 -10.06 -7.50 -7.57
N THR A 26 -10.28 -6.59 -6.62
CA THR A 26 -9.82 -5.21 -6.73
C THR A 26 -8.30 -5.11 -6.75
N VAL A 27 -7.60 -5.94 -5.97
CA VAL A 27 -6.12 -6.00 -5.99
C VAL A 27 -5.63 -6.39 -7.37
N ARG A 28 -6.24 -7.40 -7.99
CA ARG A 28 -5.84 -7.88 -9.31
C ARG A 28 -6.01 -6.81 -10.39
N HIS A 29 -7.17 -6.16 -10.44
CA HIS A 29 -7.39 -5.06 -11.39
C HIS A 29 -6.43 -3.89 -11.17
N LEU A 30 -6.13 -3.56 -9.91
CA LEU A 30 -5.15 -2.53 -9.59
C LEU A 30 -3.73 -2.94 -9.98
N ALA A 31 -3.36 -4.21 -9.85
CA ALA A 31 -2.04 -4.70 -10.24
C ALA A 31 -1.84 -4.60 -11.76
N GLU A 32 -2.87 -4.93 -12.54
CA GLU A 32 -2.87 -4.76 -14.00
C GLU A 32 -2.72 -3.27 -14.39
N ASP A 33 -3.48 -2.37 -13.76
CA ASP A 33 -3.36 -0.92 -14.00
C ASP A 33 -2.00 -0.36 -13.57
N ILE A 34 -1.46 -0.81 -12.43
CA ILE A 34 -0.14 -0.39 -11.94
C ILE A 34 0.97 -0.87 -12.88
N LEU A 35 0.84 -2.05 -13.49
CA LEU A 35 1.79 -2.55 -14.47
C LEU A 35 1.80 -1.71 -15.75
N GLU A 36 0.62 -1.33 -16.24
CA GLU A 36 0.48 -0.57 -17.49
C GLU A 36 0.75 0.93 -17.31
N ASN A 37 0.19 1.53 -16.27
CA ASN A 37 0.13 2.97 -16.07
C ASN A 37 1.00 3.48 -14.90
N GLY A 38 1.56 2.57 -14.10
CA GLY A 38 2.28 2.92 -12.87
C GLY A 38 1.36 3.32 -11.71
N MET A 39 1.94 3.47 -10.52
CA MET A 39 1.18 3.89 -9.34
C MET A 39 0.88 5.39 -9.39
N LYS A 40 -0.34 5.75 -9.81
CA LYS A 40 -0.81 7.15 -9.90
C LYS A 40 -1.08 7.78 -8.53
N THR A 41 -1.57 7.00 -7.57
CA THR A 41 -1.93 7.49 -6.23
C THR A 41 -1.07 6.82 -5.16
N PRO A 42 -0.25 7.57 -4.41
CA PRO A 42 0.61 7.00 -3.38
C PRO A 42 -0.19 6.47 -2.18
N ILE A 43 0.37 5.50 -1.48
CA ILE A 43 -0.17 4.96 -0.22
C ILE A 43 0.18 5.88 0.96
N GLN A 44 -0.65 5.86 2.00
CA GLN A 44 -0.36 6.59 3.24
C GLN A 44 0.19 5.64 4.29
N VAL A 45 1.36 6.00 4.81
CA VAL A 45 2.04 5.28 5.89
C VAL A 45 2.36 6.23 7.02
N ARG A 46 2.28 5.75 8.25
CA ARG A 46 2.70 6.44 9.45
C ARG A 46 3.98 5.80 9.95
N HIS A 47 5.03 6.59 10.14
CA HIS A 47 6.25 6.10 10.76
C HIS A 47 6.10 6.12 12.29
N ASP A 48 6.26 4.96 12.94
CA ASP A 48 6.15 4.81 14.40
C ASP A 48 7.53 4.78 15.09
N GLY A 49 8.60 5.17 14.39
CA GLY A 49 9.97 5.19 14.90
C GLY A 49 10.80 3.94 14.55
N LYS A 50 10.14 2.79 14.35
CA LYS A 50 10.81 1.52 13.98
C LYS A 50 10.44 0.96 12.62
N ARG A 51 9.23 1.28 12.13
CA ARG A 51 8.63 0.71 10.92
C ARG A 51 7.56 1.64 10.36
N HIS A 52 7.21 1.44 9.10
CA HIS A 52 6.10 2.13 8.44
C HIS A 52 4.80 1.36 8.67
N VAL A 53 3.82 1.96 9.34
CA VAL A 53 2.50 1.35 9.54
C VAL A 53 1.56 1.84 8.46
N LEU A 54 0.89 0.92 7.76
CA LEU A 54 -0.09 1.27 6.75
C LEU A 54 -1.29 2.02 7.37
N VAL A 55 -1.56 3.21 6.87
CA VAL A 55 -2.73 4.02 7.25
C VAL A 55 -3.82 3.91 6.19
N GLU A 56 -3.46 3.98 4.90
CA GLU A 56 -4.41 3.88 3.80
C GLU A 56 -3.76 3.30 2.54
N GLY A 57 -4.58 2.65 1.70
CA GLY A 57 -4.14 2.13 0.41
C GLY A 57 -3.77 0.64 0.45
N LEU A 58 -4.43 -0.15 1.29
CA LEU A 58 -4.17 -1.60 1.41
C LEU A 58 -4.20 -2.32 0.06
N HIS A 59 -5.24 -2.11 -0.74
CA HIS A 59 -5.35 -2.77 -2.05
C HIS A 59 -4.22 -2.39 -3.00
N ARG A 60 -3.77 -1.12 -2.96
CA ARG A 60 -2.65 -0.62 -3.78
C ARG A 60 -1.31 -1.15 -3.30
N LEU A 61 -1.14 -1.31 -1.98
CA LEU A 61 0.05 -1.93 -1.39
C LEU A 61 0.16 -3.39 -1.84
N GLU A 62 -0.92 -4.15 -1.74
CA GLU A 62 -0.94 -5.57 -2.15
C GLU A 62 -0.79 -5.72 -3.67
N ALA A 63 -1.32 -4.78 -4.45
CA ALA A 63 -1.18 -4.77 -5.91
C ALA A 63 0.23 -4.42 -6.39
N ALA A 64 1.02 -3.71 -5.57
CA ALA A 64 2.39 -3.30 -5.87
C ALA A 64 3.45 -4.28 -5.31
N LYS A 65 3.02 -5.38 -4.70
CA LYS A 65 3.88 -6.42 -4.14
C LYS A 65 4.23 -7.45 -5.20
#